data_AF-A0A2Z2MHJ9-F1
#
_entry.id   AF-A0A2Z2MHJ9-F1
#
_cell.length_a   1.000
_cell.length_b   1.000
_cell.length_c   1.000
_cell.angle_alpha   90.00
_cell.angle_beta   90.00
_cell.angle_gamma   90.00
#
_symmetry.space_group_name_H-M   'P 1'
#
loop_
_entity.id
_entity.type
_entity.pdbx_description
1 polymer ?
#
loop_
_entity_poly.entity_id
_entity_poly.type
_entity_poly.pdbx_seq_one_letter_code
_entity_poly.pdbx_strand_id
1 'polypeptide(L)'
;MEGKKNLILAVAPFVIFIVLGSIFAGTYYRETSLAREQLTSMDELEKLGEKNAPSGGLCNIVDIYILVRGQKDASELEEFLRKEGITVEVSRRGERIVTMRGRVALRDVNRIVNKSEKNGWPVFYHNNSDSCTKEISRFKRENEIITAHLDEVSPENREVLMDVVERNEKAIGGIEEDTREWASLEIFVHAGPAYTPQSFHELSGFLAMWGVMLGVPFLMWWLFGSKGKNGKE
;
A
#
# COMPACT_ATOMS: atom_id res chain seq x y z
N MET A 1 -3.79 -34.87 -52.72
CA MET A 1 -4.21 -33.75 -51.85
C MET A 1 -4.54 -34.18 -50.40
N GLU A 2 -4.85 -35.45 -50.13
CA GLU A 2 -5.22 -35.94 -48.79
C GLU A 2 -4.05 -36.00 -47.79
N GLY A 3 -2.83 -36.33 -48.23
CA GLY A 3 -1.65 -36.37 -47.35
C GLY A 3 -1.29 -35.01 -46.73
N LYS A 4 -1.51 -33.91 -47.45
CA LYS A 4 -1.32 -32.54 -46.91
C LYS A 4 -2.38 -32.19 -45.86
N LYS A 5 -3.64 -32.63 -46.04
CA LYS A 5 -4.71 -32.42 -45.04
C LYS A 5 -4.43 -33.19 -43.75
N ASN A 6 -3.97 -34.43 -43.85
CA ASN A 6 -3.62 -35.23 -42.66
C ASN A 6 -2.40 -34.67 -41.91
N LEU A 7 -1.40 -34.11 -42.61
CA LEU A 7 -0.26 -33.44 -41.98
C LEU A 7 -0.68 -32.16 -41.27
N ILE A 8 -1.51 -31.32 -41.90
CA ILE A 8 -2.03 -30.08 -41.29
C ILE A 8 -2.87 -30.41 -40.04
N LEU A 9 -3.71 -31.45 -40.10
CA LEU A 9 -4.48 -31.90 -38.95
C LEU A 9 -3.59 -32.46 -37.83
N ALA A 10 -2.54 -33.23 -38.13
CA ALA A 10 -1.61 -33.72 -37.11
C ALA A 10 -0.78 -32.62 -36.42
N VAL A 11 -0.46 -31.54 -37.14
CA VAL A 11 0.35 -30.43 -36.64
C VAL A 11 -0.48 -29.39 -35.88
N ALA A 12 -1.77 -29.26 -36.18
CA ALA A 12 -2.65 -28.26 -35.56
C ALA A 12 -2.72 -28.31 -34.02
N PRO A 13 -2.85 -29.48 -33.35
CA PRO A 13 -2.83 -29.55 -31.89
C PRO A 13 -1.50 -29.08 -31.31
N PHE A 14 -0.39 -29.46 -31.94
CA PHE A 14 0.95 -29.06 -31.50
C PHE A 14 1.14 -27.55 -31.58
N VAL A 15 0.67 -26.93 -32.67
CA VAL A 15 0.68 -25.46 -32.83
C VAL A 15 -0.22 -24.79 -31.78
N ILE A 16 -1.41 -25.34 -31.51
CA ILE A 16 -2.32 -24.82 -30.47
C ILE A 16 -1.66 -24.88 -29.08
N PHE A 17 -1.02 -26.00 -28.72
CA PHE A 17 -0.30 -26.11 -27.46
C PHE A 17 0.86 -25.11 -27.35
N ILE A 18 1.62 -24.89 -28.43
CA ILE A 18 2.68 -23.88 -28.46
C ILE A 18 2.10 -22.47 -28.23
N VAL A 19 0.98 -22.14 -28.88
CA VAL A 19 0.31 -20.84 -28.70
C VAL A 19 -0.18 -20.66 -27.25
N LEU A 20 -0.86 -21.65 -26.69
CA LEU A 20 -1.36 -21.60 -25.31
C LEU A 20 -0.22 -21.52 -24.28
N GLY A 21 0.85 -22.30 -24.49
CA GLY A 21 2.05 -22.25 -23.65
C GLY A 21 2.78 -20.91 -23.73
N SER A 22 2.82 -20.29 -24.92
CA SER A 22 3.40 -18.96 -25.11
C SER A 22 2.58 -17.87 -24.41
N ILE A 23 1.24 -17.97 -24.43
CA ILE A 23 0.36 -17.06 -23.68
C ILE A 23 0.63 -17.20 -22.17
N PHE A 24 0.69 -18.44 -21.66
CA PHE A 24 0.99 -18.69 -20.26
C PHE A 24 2.36 -18.13 -19.85
N ALA A 25 3.42 -18.46 -20.59
CA ALA A 25 4.76 -17.96 -20.32
C ALA A 25 4.83 -16.42 -20.38
N GLY A 26 4.16 -15.81 -21.37
CA GLY A 26 4.09 -14.35 -21.51
C GLY A 26 3.38 -13.68 -20.34
N THR A 27 2.24 -14.21 -19.90
CA THR A 27 1.53 -13.69 -18.71
C THR A 27 2.36 -13.86 -17.45
N TYR A 28 2.95 -15.04 -17.23
CA TYR A 28 3.82 -15.29 -16.08
C TYR A 28 5.01 -14.34 -16.02
N TYR A 29 5.70 -14.15 -17.14
CA TYR A 29 6.83 -13.23 -17.21
C TYR A 29 6.41 -11.78 -16.96
N ARG A 30 5.31 -11.34 -17.56
CA ARG A 30 4.77 -9.98 -17.33
C ARG A 30 4.45 -9.74 -15.86
N GLU A 31 3.74 -10.67 -15.22
CA GLU A 31 3.32 -10.49 -13.82
C GLU A 31 4.50 -10.56 -12.84
N THR A 32 5.45 -11.47 -13.06
CA THR A 32 6.67 -11.54 -12.24
C THR A 32 7.53 -10.28 -12.39
N SER A 33 7.61 -9.73 -13.61
CA SER A 33 8.29 -8.45 -13.86
C SER A 33 7.63 -7.29 -13.12
N LEU A 34 6.28 -7.18 -13.18
CA LEU A 34 5.54 -6.14 -12.47
C LEU A 34 5.70 -6.25 -10.95
N ALA A 35 5.64 -7.47 -10.39
CA ALA A 35 5.86 -7.68 -8.97
C ALA A 35 7.27 -7.23 -8.53
N ARG A 36 8.28 -7.52 -9.35
CA ARG A 36 9.66 -7.08 -9.09
C ARG A 36 9.82 -5.56 -9.18
N GLU A 37 9.16 -4.94 -10.15
CA GLU A 37 9.15 -3.48 -10.29
C GLU A 37 8.49 -2.80 -9.08
N GLN A 38 7.36 -3.32 -8.62
CA GLN A 38 6.68 -2.84 -7.41
C GLN A 38 7.59 -2.92 -6.19
N LEU A 39 8.24 -4.08 -5.95
CA LEU A 39 9.16 -4.23 -4.82
C LEU A 39 10.33 -3.27 -4.90
N THR A 40 10.93 -3.12 -6.08
CA THR A 40 12.02 -2.15 -6.31
C THR A 40 11.56 -0.72 -6.02
N SER A 41 10.34 -0.38 -6.41
CA SER A 41 9.75 0.94 -6.14
C SER A 41 9.54 1.16 -4.63
N MET A 42 9.12 0.13 -3.89
CA MET A 42 9.05 0.20 -2.42
C MET A 42 10.43 0.36 -1.78
N ASP A 43 11.46 -0.33 -2.30
CA ASP A 43 12.84 -0.19 -1.83
C ASP A 43 13.41 1.21 -2.10
N GLU A 44 12.99 1.88 -3.17
CA GLU A 44 13.33 3.27 -3.46
C GLU A 44 12.65 4.22 -2.47
N LEU A 45 11.35 4.04 -2.23
CA LEU A 45 10.59 4.84 -1.27
C LEU A 45 11.11 4.70 0.16
N GLU A 46 11.61 3.53 0.54
CA GLU A 46 12.23 3.30 1.85
C GLU A 46 13.47 4.18 2.07
N LYS A 47 14.20 4.51 1.00
CA LYS A 47 15.41 5.34 1.07
C LYS A 47 15.13 6.83 1.21
N LEU A 48 13.88 7.26 1.04
CA LEU A 48 13.47 8.66 1.25
C LEU A 48 13.43 9.04 2.73
N GLY A 49 13.48 8.06 3.63
CA GLY A 49 13.39 8.30 5.07
C GLY A 49 14.58 9.06 5.64
N GLU A 50 14.28 10.13 6.38
CA GLU A 50 15.24 10.81 7.22
C GLU A 50 15.09 10.37 8.68
N LYS A 51 16.23 10.08 9.33
CA LYS A 51 16.22 9.75 10.77
C LYS A 51 15.81 10.99 11.56
N ASN A 52 14.83 10.82 12.45
CA ASN A 52 14.25 11.90 13.26
C ASN A 52 13.48 12.96 12.46
N ALA A 53 12.83 12.57 11.37
CA ALA A 53 11.88 13.47 10.72
C ALA A 53 10.83 13.95 11.75
N PRO A 54 10.50 15.24 11.76
CA PRO A 54 9.58 15.76 12.75
C PRO A 54 8.17 15.24 12.51
N SER A 55 7.58 14.64 13.54
CA SER A 55 6.17 14.23 13.54
C SER A 55 5.29 15.34 14.09
N GLY A 56 4.05 15.44 13.61
CA GLY A 56 3.03 16.28 14.24
C GLY A 56 2.35 15.53 15.38
N GLY A 57 1.67 16.26 16.26
CA GLY A 57 0.80 15.66 17.26
C GLY A 57 -0.49 15.05 16.72
N LEU A 58 -1.26 14.45 17.62
CA LEU A 58 -2.50 13.72 17.31
C LEU A 58 -3.75 14.63 17.17
N CYS A 59 -3.58 15.94 17.33
CA CYS A 59 -4.70 16.90 17.29
C CYS A 59 -5.20 17.14 15.88
N ASN A 60 -4.32 17.13 14.90
CA ASN A 60 -4.64 17.29 13.49
C ASN A 60 -3.87 16.22 12.73
N ILE A 61 -4.57 15.36 11.98
CA ILE A 61 -3.96 14.23 11.29
C ILE A 61 -4.41 14.23 9.83
N VAL A 62 -3.47 14.13 8.91
CA VAL A 62 -3.69 13.97 7.48
C VAL A 62 -3.20 12.58 7.07
N ASP A 63 -4.14 11.72 6.70
CA ASP A 63 -3.84 10.37 6.21
C ASP A 63 -3.93 10.34 4.69
N ILE A 64 -2.88 9.90 4.01
CA ILE A 64 -2.85 9.73 2.55
C ILE A 64 -2.62 8.24 2.25
N TYR A 65 -3.46 7.65 1.42
CA TYR A 65 -3.33 6.26 1.00
C TYR A 65 -2.87 6.20 -0.46
N ILE A 66 -1.78 5.48 -0.72
CA ILE A 66 -1.14 5.43 -2.02
C ILE A 66 -0.95 3.98 -2.46
N LEU A 67 -1.40 3.69 -3.67
CA LEU A 67 -1.16 2.41 -4.34
C LEU A 67 -0.01 2.58 -5.33
N VAL A 68 1.12 1.91 -5.09
CA VAL A 68 2.27 1.91 -6.00
C VAL A 68 2.20 0.69 -6.91
N ARG A 69 2.08 0.91 -8.21
CA ARG A 69 2.02 -0.14 -9.23
C ARG A 69 3.36 -0.34 -9.95
N GLY A 70 4.25 0.63 -9.88
CA GLY A 70 5.57 0.61 -10.48
C GLY A 70 6.35 1.89 -10.20
N GLN A 71 7.44 2.10 -10.93
CA GLN A 71 8.41 3.15 -10.58
C GLN A 71 7.85 4.56 -10.73
N LYS A 72 6.95 4.77 -11.70
CA LYS A 72 6.30 6.07 -11.95
C LYS A 72 5.55 6.58 -10.72
N ASP A 73 4.79 5.73 -10.06
CA ASP A 73 3.97 6.12 -8.90
C ASP A 73 4.87 6.48 -7.70
N ALA A 74 5.97 5.76 -7.52
CA ALA A 74 6.97 6.09 -6.50
C ALA A 74 7.65 7.42 -6.78
N SER A 75 8.04 7.69 -8.03
CA SER A 75 8.61 8.98 -8.43
C SER A 75 7.64 10.15 -8.26
N GLU A 76 6.34 9.94 -8.51
CA GLU A 76 5.30 10.97 -8.28
C GLU A 76 5.16 11.30 -6.79
N LEU A 77 5.22 10.30 -5.91
CA LEU A 77 5.24 10.50 -4.46
C LEU A 77 6.50 11.23 -3.99
N GLU A 78 7.67 10.83 -4.47
CA GLU A 78 8.94 11.51 -4.16
C GLU A 78 8.88 12.98 -4.58
N GLU A 79 8.41 13.25 -5.81
CA GLU A 79 8.30 14.61 -6.32
C GLU A 79 7.30 15.44 -5.51
N PHE A 80 6.18 14.85 -5.08
CA PHE A 80 5.22 15.50 -4.21
C PHE A 80 5.85 15.92 -2.88
N LEU A 81 6.53 14.99 -2.19
CA LEU A 81 7.21 15.27 -0.92
C LEU A 81 8.25 16.39 -1.08
N ARG A 82 9.07 16.32 -2.13
CA ARG A 82 10.09 17.32 -2.42
C ARG A 82 9.49 18.70 -2.72
N LYS A 83 8.43 18.77 -3.53
CA LYS A 83 7.78 20.04 -3.91
C LYS A 83 7.11 20.72 -2.71
N GLU A 84 6.54 19.93 -1.80
CA GLU A 84 5.92 20.45 -0.58
C GLU A 84 6.93 20.67 0.56
N GLY A 85 8.20 20.29 0.38
CA GLY A 85 9.23 20.41 1.41
C GLY A 85 8.93 19.54 2.64
N ILE A 86 8.32 18.37 2.42
CA ILE A 86 7.92 17.46 3.47
C ILE A 86 9.02 16.43 3.69
N THR A 87 9.61 16.46 4.88
CA THR A 87 10.50 15.41 5.36
C THR A 87 9.68 14.33 6.06
N VAL A 88 10.02 13.06 5.80
CA VAL A 88 9.32 11.92 6.38
C VAL A 88 10.28 10.91 7.01
N GLU A 89 9.86 10.32 8.12
CA GLU A 89 10.41 9.09 8.66
C GLU A 89 9.72 7.94 7.93
N VAL A 90 10.49 6.99 7.43
CA VAL A 90 9.95 5.86 6.68
C VAL A 90 10.15 4.58 7.46
N SER A 91 9.07 3.81 7.57
CA SER A 91 9.07 2.49 8.21
C SER A 91 8.44 1.46 7.27
N ARG A 92 9.08 0.30 7.15
CA ARG A 92 8.61 -0.79 6.31
C ARG A 92 7.98 -1.89 7.14
N ARG A 93 6.76 -2.29 6.78
CA ARG A 93 6.04 -3.41 7.40
C ARG A 93 5.87 -4.54 6.39
N GLY A 94 6.89 -5.39 6.32
CA GLY A 94 6.97 -6.43 5.29
C GLY A 94 7.30 -5.88 3.91
N GLU A 95 7.28 -6.73 2.89
CA GLU A 95 7.84 -6.36 1.59
C GLU A 95 7.00 -5.34 0.81
N ARG A 96 5.70 -5.24 1.10
CA ARG A 96 4.72 -4.52 0.25
C ARG A 96 4.06 -3.31 0.90
N ILE A 97 4.40 -3.01 2.16
CA ILE A 97 3.80 -1.90 2.89
C ILE A 97 4.90 -1.00 3.43
N VAL A 98 4.82 0.27 3.08
CA VAL A 98 5.67 1.33 3.62
C VAL A 98 4.76 2.38 4.24
N THR A 99 5.10 2.80 5.46
CA THR A 99 4.44 3.89 6.16
C THR A 99 5.43 5.03 6.28
N MET A 100 5.04 6.22 5.83
CA MET A 100 5.83 7.43 5.97
C MET A 100 5.13 8.38 6.94
N ARG A 101 5.88 8.93 7.88
CA ARG A 101 5.37 9.84 8.91
C ARG A 101 6.13 11.15 8.85
N GLY A 102 5.40 12.25 8.85
CA GLY A 102 5.99 13.58 8.90
C GLY A 102 5.04 14.57 9.56
N ARG A 103 5.26 15.84 9.27
CA ARG A 103 4.35 16.91 9.67
C ARG A 103 4.20 17.93 8.57
N VAL A 104 3.05 18.58 8.55
CA VAL A 104 2.75 19.71 7.68
C VAL A 104 2.22 20.86 8.52
N ALA A 105 2.46 22.09 8.08
CA ALA A 105 1.88 23.25 8.76
C ALA A 105 0.35 23.23 8.62
N LEU A 106 -0.38 23.54 9.69
CA LEU A 106 -1.84 23.48 9.72
C LEU A 106 -2.47 24.36 8.62
N ARG A 107 -1.87 25.52 8.34
CA ARG A 107 -2.26 26.44 7.27
C ARG A 107 -2.18 25.82 5.85
N ASP A 108 -1.34 24.80 5.69
CA ASP A 108 -1.06 24.15 4.41
C ASP A 108 -1.87 22.86 4.23
N VAL A 109 -2.57 22.37 5.25
CA VAL A 109 -3.36 21.12 5.21
C VAL A 109 -4.32 21.10 4.03
N ASN A 110 -5.12 22.15 3.84
CA ASN A 110 -6.07 22.22 2.73
C ASN A 110 -5.36 22.16 1.37
N ARG A 111 -4.14 22.71 1.25
CA ARG A 111 -3.35 22.62 0.01
C ARG A 111 -2.88 21.17 -0.22
N ILE A 112 -2.37 20.52 0.82
CA ILE A 112 -1.89 19.13 0.79
C ILE A 112 -3.02 18.16 0.43
N VAL A 113 -4.19 18.29 1.07
CA VAL A 113 -5.40 17.50 0.78
C VAL A 113 -5.78 17.65 -0.69
N ASN A 114 -5.99 18.90 -1.16
CA ASN A 114 -6.40 19.16 -2.54
C ASN A 114 -5.37 18.65 -3.58
N LYS A 115 -4.07 18.74 -3.30
CA LYS A 115 -3.04 18.21 -4.22
C LYS A 115 -3.04 16.69 -4.25
N SER A 116 -3.23 16.05 -3.10
CA SER A 116 -3.31 14.58 -3.00
C SER A 116 -4.52 14.04 -3.76
N GLU A 117 -5.68 14.69 -3.62
CA GLU A 117 -6.89 14.34 -4.39
C GLU A 117 -6.69 14.52 -5.90
N LYS A 118 -6.01 15.60 -6.33
CA LYS A 118 -5.67 15.83 -7.74
C LYS A 118 -4.74 14.77 -8.31
N ASN A 119 -3.86 14.19 -7.49
CA ASN A 119 -3.03 13.06 -7.85
C ASN A 119 -3.79 11.72 -7.81
N GLY A 120 -5.08 11.73 -7.44
CA GLY A 120 -5.92 10.55 -7.35
C GLY A 120 -5.68 9.71 -6.09
N TRP A 121 -5.03 10.28 -5.07
CA TRP A 121 -4.77 9.58 -3.80
C TRP A 121 -5.92 9.86 -2.82
N PRO A 122 -6.54 8.81 -2.25
CA PRO A 122 -7.45 8.97 -1.13
C PRO A 122 -6.74 9.67 0.04
N VAL A 123 -7.35 10.74 0.53
CA VAL A 123 -6.84 11.53 1.65
C VAL A 123 -7.95 11.80 2.66
N PHE A 124 -7.62 11.73 3.95
CA PHE A 124 -8.53 12.03 5.03
C PHE A 124 -7.88 13.02 5.98
N TYR A 125 -8.63 14.04 6.37
CA TYR A 125 -8.22 14.99 7.38
C TYR A 125 -9.06 14.79 8.64
N HIS A 126 -8.39 14.50 9.74
CA HIS A 126 -8.98 14.31 11.06
C HIS A 126 -8.62 15.49 11.94
N ASN A 127 -9.64 16.25 12.34
CA ASN A 127 -9.51 17.33 13.30
C ASN A 127 -10.00 16.86 14.68
N ASN A 128 -9.04 16.54 15.54
CA ASN A 128 -9.26 16.11 16.93
C ASN A 128 -9.06 17.26 17.93
N SER A 129 -9.07 18.52 17.49
CA SER A 129 -8.81 19.69 18.34
C SER A 129 -9.71 19.76 19.57
N ASP A 130 -10.98 19.31 19.46
CA ASP A 130 -11.90 19.23 20.60
C ASP A 130 -11.42 18.22 21.66
N SER A 131 -10.90 17.08 21.23
CA SER A 131 -10.33 16.08 22.14
C SER A 131 -9.06 16.61 22.80
N CYS A 132 -8.19 17.28 22.04
CA CYS A 132 -6.99 17.92 22.57
C CYS A 132 -7.32 19.03 23.58
N THR A 133 -8.37 19.81 23.34
CA THR A 133 -8.84 20.85 24.27
C THR A 133 -9.33 20.25 25.59
N LYS A 134 -10.05 19.12 25.53
CA LYS A 134 -10.47 18.37 26.73
C LYS A 134 -9.27 17.82 27.50
N GLU A 135 -8.27 17.32 26.80
CA GLU A 135 -7.03 16.82 27.40
C GLU A 135 -6.26 17.93 28.14
N ILE A 136 -6.10 19.09 27.49
CA ILE A 136 -5.50 20.29 28.12
C ILE A 136 -6.27 20.68 29.39
N SER A 137 -7.60 20.70 29.30
CA SER A 137 -8.45 21.05 30.45
C SER A 137 -8.30 20.05 31.60
N ARG A 138 -8.12 18.76 31.28
CA ARG A 138 -7.85 17.72 32.27
C ARG A 138 -6.52 17.96 32.99
N PHE A 139 -5.44 18.18 32.25
CA PHE A 139 -4.12 18.48 32.85
C PHE A 139 -4.12 19.77 33.68
N LYS A 140 -4.78 20.83 33.21
CA LYS A 140 -4.91 22.08 33.99
C LYS A 140 -5.61 21.84 35.32
N ARG A 141 -6.72 21.08 35.30
CA ARG A 141 -7.46 20.72 36.51
C ARG A 141 -6.64 19.83 37.45
N GLU A 142 -5.90 18.85 36.92
CA GLU A 142 -4.98 18.02 37.72
C GLU A 142 -3.92 18.88 38.41
N ASN A 143 -3.30 19.83 37.69
CA ASN A 143 -2.31 20.75 38.25
C ASN A 143 -2.90 21.65 39.33
N GLU A 144 -4.11 22.18 39.14
CA GLU A 144 -4.82 22.97 40.15
C GLU A 144 -5.06 22.17 41.43
N ILE A 145 -5.51 20.91 41.31
CA ILE A 145 -5.74 20.02 42.45
C ILE A 145 -4.43 19.72 43.17
N ILE A 146 -3.37 19.36 42.42
CA ILE A 146 -2.07 19.05 43.01
C ILE A 146 -1.54 20.26 43.78
N THR A 147 -1.50 21.42 43.11
CA THR A 147 -0.94 22.65 43.67
C THR A 147 -1.67 23.09 44.94
N ALA A 148 -3.00 22.93 44.99
CA ALA A 148 -3.81 23.26 46.16
C ALA A 148 -3.49 22.39 47.40
N HIS A 149 -2.95 21.18 47.23
CA HIS A 149 -2.68 20.24 48.31
C HIS A 149 -1.18 19.97 48.55
N LEU A 150 -0.26 20.70 47.89
CA LEU A 150 1.20 20.51 48.03
C LEU A 150 1.71 20.79 49.46
N ASP A 151 1.00 21.61 50.23
CA ASP A 151 1.35 21.94 51.62
C ASP A 151 0.87 20.90 52.63
N GLU A 152 0.01 19.98 52.22
CA GLU A 152 -0.57 18.93 53.07
C GLU A 152 0.22 17.61 53.00
N VAL A 153 1.20 17.51 52.10
CA VAL A 153 1.96 16.28 51.85
C VAL A 153 3.37 16.33 52.43
N SER A 154 3.97 15.15 52.63
CA SER A 154 5.38 15.05 53.02
C SER A 154 6.32 15.67 51.97
N PRO A 155 7.52 16.14 52.35
CA PRO A 155 8.49 16.72 51.41
C PRO A 155 8.84 15.79 50.23
N GLU A 156 8.93 14.49 50.47
CA GLU A 156 9.20 13.48 49.44
C GLU A 156 8.04 13.38 48.43
N ASN A 157 6.80 13.37 48.91
CA ASN A 157 5.62 13.34 48.05
C ASN A 157 5.42 14.68 47.31
N ARG A 158 5.82 15.79 47.92
CA ARG A 158 5.81 17.12 47.28
C ARG A 158 6.69 17.14 46.04
N GLU A 159 7.90 16.57 46.10
CA GLU A 159 8.81 16.50 44.95
C GLU A 159 8.19 15.69 43.80
N VAL A 160 7.62 14.52 44.10
CA VAL A 160 6.94 13.69 43.10
C VAL A 160 5.76 14.42 42.45
N LEU A 161 4.95 15.12 43.25
CA LEU A 161 3.80 15.87 42.74
C LEU A 161 4.21 17.08 41.89
N MET A 162 5.32 17.74 42.24
CA MET A 162 5.89 18.81 41.42
C MET A 162 6.38 18.31 40.06
N ASP A 163 7.01 17.13 40.01
CA ASP A 163 7.38 16.48 38.73
C ASP A 163 6.16 16.16 37.86
N VAL A 164 5.03 15.76 38.47
CA VAL A 164 3.78 15.56 37.73
C VAL A 164 3.27 16.88 37.14
N VAL A 165 3.28 17.96 37.91
CA VAL A 165 2.86 19.29 37.43
C VAL A 165 3.72 19.75 36.25
N GLU A 166 5.05 19.61 36.36
CA GLU A 166 5.99 19.97 35.30
C GLU A 166 5.75 19.14 34.02
N ARG A 167 5.56 17.82 34.16
CA ARG A 167 5.23 16.94 33.03
C ARG A 167 3.91 17.34 32.36
N ASN A 168 2.90 17.68 33.15
CA ASN A 168 1.60 18.14 32.66
C ASN A 168 1.71 19.47 31.92
N GLU A 169 2.48 20.44 32.45
CA GLU A 169 2.72 21.72 31.77
C GLU A 169 3.43 21.53 30.43
N LYS A 170 4.44 20.66 30.38
CA LYS A 170 5.11 20.30 29.13
C LYS A 170 4.16 19.65 28.13
N ALA A 171 3.29 18.74 28.59
CA ALA A 171 2.29 18.11 27.75
C ALA A 171 1.27 19.12 27.20
N ILE A 172 0.77 20.04 28.04
CA ILE A 172 -0.11 21.13 27.62
C ILE A 172 0.56 21.97 26.54
N GLY A 173 1.81 22.39 26.75
CA GLY A 173 2.57 23.19 25.78
C GLY A 173 2.67 22.51 24.42
N GLY A 174 3.00 21.21 24.40
CA GLY A 174 3.06 20.42 23.16
C GLY A 174 1.70 20.31 22.46
N ILE A 175 0.64 19.98 23.21
CA ILE A 175 -0.72 19.86 22.65
C ILE A 175 -1.21 21.20 22.10
N GLU A 176 -0.90 22.33 22.77
CA GLU A 176 -1.28 23.66 22.29
C GLU A 176 -0.53 24.04 21.00
N GLU A 177 0.76 23.71 20.89
CA GLU A 177 1.56 23.89 19.67
C GLU A 177 0.97 23.06 18.51
N ASP A 178 0.76 21.77 18.73
CA ASP A 178 0.19 20.85 17.74
C ASP A 178 -1.23 21.25 17.31
N THR A 179 -2.01 21.83 18.22
CA THR A 179 -3.36 22.30 17.89
C THR A 179 -3.34 23.51 16.96
N ARG A 180 -2.32 24.38 17.07
CA ARG A 180 -2.28 25.67 16.38
C ARG A 180 -1.43 25.68 15.12
N GLU A 181 -0.35 24.92 15.09
CA GLU A 181 0.73 25.10 14.10
C GLU A 181 0.90 23.92 13.16
N TRP A 182 0.68 22.69 13.65
CA TRP A 182 1.10 21.48 12.95
C TRP A 182 -0.05 20.49 12.75
N ALA A 183 0.05 19.70 11.69
CA ALA A 183 -0.71 18.47 11.53
C ALA A 183 0.27 17.32 11.31
N SER A 184 0.00 16.20 11.95
CA SER A 184 0.66 14.94 11.63
C SER A 184 0.29 14.54 10.21
N LEU A 185 1.28 14.07 9.45
CA LEU A 185 1.08 13.52 8.12
C LEU A 185 1.45 12.03 8.16
N GLU A 186 0.49 11.17 7.84
CA GLU A 186 0.71 9.74 7.69
C GLU A 186 0.42 9.32 6.24
N ILE A 187 1.43 8.78 5.57
CA ILE A 187 1.30 8.27 4.20
C ILE A 187 1.42 6.76 4.25
N PHE A 188 0.35 6.08 3.88
CA PHE A 188 0.27 4.63 3.79
C PHE A 188 0.47 4.21 2.34
N VAL A 189 1.64 3.64 2.05
CA VAL A 189 2.00 3.15 0.73
C VAL A 189 1.85 1.64 0.68
N HIS A 190 1.03 1.17 -0.26
CA HIS A 190 0.80 -0.24 -0.50
C HIS A 190 1.20 -0.59 -1.94
N ALA A 191 2.10 -1.54 -2.12
CA ALA A 191 2.25 -2.22 -3.40
C ALA A 191 1.09 -3.21 -3.52
N GLY A 192 0.25 -3.09 -4.56
CA GLY A 192 -1.08 -3.75 -4.74
C GLY A 192 -1.20 -5.25 -4.39
N PRO A 193 -2.34 -5.91 -4.65
CA PRO A 193 -2.51 -7.31 -4.23
C PRO A 193 -1.33 -8.18 -4.69
N ALA A 194 -0.81 -9.01 -3.77
CA ALA A 194 0.17 -10.02 -4.16
C ALA A 194 -0.50 -10.96 -5.16
N TYR A 195 0.13 -11.20 -6.31
CA TYR A 195 -0.39 -12.15 -7.27
C TYR A 195 -0.37 -13.55 -6.65
N THR A 196 -1.56 -14.05 -6.32
CA THR A 196 -1.70 -15.34 -5.67
C THR A 196 -1.53 -16.46 -6.70
N PRO A 197 -0.97 -17.62 -6.31
CA PRO A 197 -0.96 -18.83 -7.13
C PRO A 197 -2.33 -19.19 -7.73
N GLN A 198 -3.41 -18.75 -7.08
CA GLN A 198 -4.80 -18.86 -7.54
C GLN A 198 -5.01 -18.27 -8.94
N SER A 199 -4.50 -17.07 -9.21
CA SER A 199 -4.66 -16.39 -10.51
C SER A 199 -3.98 -17.16 -11.64
N PHE A 200 -2.81 -17.75 -11.37
CA PHE A 200 -2.12 -18.65 -12.28
C PHE A 200 -2.82 -20.01 -12.40
N HIS A 201 -3.42 -20.50 -11.32
CA HIS A 201 -4.24 -21.72 -11.33
C HIS A 201 -5.49 -21.56 -12.21
N GLU A 202 -6.19 -20.43 -12.11
CA GLU A 202 -7.36 -20.12 -12.94
C GLU A 202 -6.99 -19.98 -14.41
N LEU A 203 -5.89 -19.27 -14.71
CA LEU A 203 -5.37 -19.17 -16.07
C LEU A 203 -4.96 -20.54 -16.61
N SER A 204 -4.26 -21.36 -15.81
CA SER A 204 -3.88 -22.71 -16.19
C SER A 204 -5.09 -23.61 -16.41
N GLY A 205 -6.13 -23.49 -15.59
CA GLY A 205 -7.38 -24.24 -15.70
C GLY A 205 -8.17 -23.84 -16.95
N PHE A 206 -8.22 -22.55 -17.27
CA PHE A 206 -8.82 -22.03 -18.49
C PHE A 206 -8.08 -22.54 -19.73
N LEU A 207 -6.75 -22.45 -19.75
CA LEU A 207 -5.93 -22.96 -20.86
C LEU A 207 -6.03 -24.49 -21.00
N ALA A 208 -6.10 -25.22 -19.89
CA ALA A 208 -6.32 -26.67 -19.88
C ALA A 208 -7.71 -27.02 -20.41
N MET A 209 -8.76 -26.27 -20.05
CA MET A 209 -10.11 -26.45 -20.59
C MET A 209 -10.14 -26.28 -22.11
N TRP A 210 -9.50 -25.23 -22.64
CA TRP A 210 -9.35 -25.05 -24.08
C TRP A 210 -8.52 -26.15 -24.74
N GLY A 211 -7.45 -26.59 -24.09
CA GLY A 211 -6.65 -27.74 -24.54
C GLY A 211 -7.48 -29.02 -24.65
N VAL A 212 -8.38 -29.29 -23.69
CA VAL A 212 -9.29 -30.44 -23.71
C VAL A 212 -10.38 -30.27 -24.76
N MET A 213 -11.04 -29.11 -24.81
CA MET A 213 -12.09 -28.79 -25.79
C MET A 213 -11.61 -28.91 -27.24
N LEU A 214 -10.35 -28.56 -27.51
CA LEU A 214 -9.77 -28.63 -28.86
C LEU A 214 -9.09 -29.98 -29.11
N GLY A 215 -8.46 -30.58 -28.10
CA GLY A 215 -7.70 -31.82 -28.22
C GLY A 215 -8.55 -33.09 -28.24
N VAL A 216 -9.63 -33.17 -27.45
CA VAL A 216 -10.50 -34.36 -27.39
C VAL A 216 -11.25 -34.60 -28.70
N PRO A 217 -11.88 -33.59 -29.34
CA PRO A 217 -12.51 -33.78 -30.65
C PRO A 217 -11.49 -34.15 -31.73
N PHE A 218 -10.27 -33.61 -31.67
CA PHE A 218 -9.19 -33.97 -32.58
C PHE A 218 -8.76 -35.44 -32.41
N LEU A 219 -8.55 -35.90 -31.18
CA LEU A 219 -8.20 -37.29 -30.88
C LEU A 219 -9.33 -38.26 -31.29
N MET A 220 -10.59 -37.89 -31.03
CA MET A 220 -11.76 -38.65 -31.47
C MET A 220 -11.83 -38.73 -33.00
N TRP A 221 -11.61 -37.61 -33.71
CA TRP A 221 -11.57 -37.60 -35.17
C TRP A 221 -10.40 -38.44 -35.73
N TRP A 222 -9.22 -38.43 -35.11
CA TRP A 222 -8.09 -39.25 -35.54
C TRP A 222 -8.37 -40.74 -35.30
N LEU A 223 -8.73 -41.13 -34.07
CA LEU A 223 -8.92 -42.53 -33.68
C LEU A 223 -10.09 -43.21 -34.39
N PHE A 224 -11.18 -42.46 -34.66
CA PHE A 224 -12.40 -43.01 -35.24
C PHE A 224 -12.62 -42.62 -36.71
N GLY A 225 -12.03 -41.52 -37.19
CA GLY A 225 -12.14 -41.08 -38.58
C GLY A 225 -11.26 -41.85 -39.57
N SER A 226 -10.17 -42.48 -39.12
CA SER A 226 -9.33 -43.31 -40.00
C SER A 226 -9.96 -44.68 -40.32
N LYS A 227 -10.85 -45.19 -39.46
CA LYS A 227 -11.58 -46.45 -39.69
C LYS A 227 -12.61 -46.36 -40.81
N GLY A 228 -13.08 -45.16 -41.16
CA GLY A 228 -14.09 -44.96 -42.21
C GLY A 228 -13.54 -44.98 -43.65
N LYS A 229 -12.22 -44.94 -43.86
CA LYS A 229 -11.62 -44.93 -45.21
C LYS A 229 -11.08 -46.29 -45.70
N ASN A 230 -10.93 -47.28 -44.81
CA ASN A 230 -10.46 -48.62 -45.17
C ASN A 230 -11.61 -49.64 -45.33
N GLY A 231 -12.86 -49.18 -45.46
CA GLY A 231 -14.06 -50.03 -45.50
C GLY A 231 -14.89 -49.88 -46.77
N LYS A 232 -14.26 -49.59 -47.91
CA LYS A 232 -14.86 -49.74 -49.25
C LYS A 232 -13.83 -50.39 -50.17
N GLU A 233 -13.73 -51.71 -50.07
CA GLU A 233 -13.57 -52.59 -51.23
C GLU A 233 -14.90 -53.31 -51.45
#